data_AF-A0A243Q548-F1
#
_entry.id   AF-A0A243Q548-F1
#
_cell.length_a   1.000
_cell.length_b   1.000
_cell.length_c   1.000
_cell.angle_alpha   90.00
_cell.angle_beta   90.00
_cell.angle_gamma   90.00
#
_symmetry.space_group_name_H-M   'P 1'
#
loop_
_entity.id
_entity.type
_entity.pdbx_description
1 polymer ?
#
loop_
_entity_poly.entity_id
_entity_poly.type
_entity_poly.pdbx_seq_one_letter_code
_entity_poly.pdbx_strand_id
1 'polypeptide(L)'
;MWVRAPDHVRPVDGVDYDQVVTEKLERSPQSVAREVLGERRPSGWVLAKVRDGRGPARSVLHAPDCEEVPAGAPLLDVEHALNVAENPGTRLCTLCGCAQELTPMLRGFDHITDG
;
A
#
# COMPACT_ATOMS: atom_id res chain seq x y z
N MET A 1 -0.10 -0.10 13.05
CA MET A 1 0.32 0.40 14.37
C MET A 1 0.36 -0.79 15.31
N TRP A 2 1.52 -1.11 15.89
CA TRP A 2 1.66 -2.20 16.86
C TRP A 2 1.91 -1.57 18.23
N VAL A 3 1.10 -1.92 19.23
CA VAL A 3 1.28 -1.50 20.63
C VAL A 3 2.18 -2.50 21.35
N ARG A 4 3.10 -1.99 22.19
CA ARG A 4 3.99 -2.84 22.99
C ARG A 4 3.27 -3.33 24.23
N ALA A 5 3.21 -4.65 24.39
CA ALA A 5 2.90 -5.29 25.66
C ALA A 5 4.21 -5.49 26.47
N PRO A 6 4.20 -5.31 27.81
CA PRO A 6 3.04 -5.00 28.63
C PRO A 6 2.72 -3.50 28.80
N ASP A 7 3.58 -2.61 28.29
CA ASP A 7 3.53 -1.16 28.58
C ASP A 7 2.18 -0.49 28.23
N HIS A 8 1.51 -0.97 27.19
CA HIS A 8 0.23 -0.42 26.70
C HIS A 8 -0.92 -1.42 26.69
N VAL A 9 -0.62 -2.72 26.82
CA VAL A 9 -1.61 -3.79 26.81
C VAL A 9 -1.18 -4.86 27.80
N ARG A 10 -2.03 -5.17 28.77
CA ARG A 10 -1.79 -6.23 29.76
C ARG A 10 -3.00 -7.19 29.77
N PRO A 11 -2.78 -8.50 30.00
CA PRO A 11 -3.87 -9.44 30.29
C PRO A 11 -4.75 -8.94 31.43
N VAL A 12 -6.06 -9.20 31.34
CA VAL A 12 -7.00 -8.92 32.44
C VAL A 12 -6.71 -9.85 33.60
N ASP A 13 -6.57 -9.29 34.80
CA ASP A 13 -6.24 -10.06 36.01
C ASP A 13 -7.32 -11.12 36.28
N GLY A 14 -6.89 -12.37 36.50
CA GLY A 14 -7.77 -13.51 36.75
C GLY A 14 -8.36 -14.18 35.51
N VAL A 15 -8.02 -13.73 34.29
CA VAL A 15 -8.45 -14.36 33.04
C VAL A 15 -7.34 -15.28 32.49
N ASP A 16 -7.69 -16.55 32.28
CA ASP A 16 -6.85 -17.53 31.60
C ASP A 16 -7.16 -17.52 30.10
N TYR A 17 -6.29 -16.90 29.31
CA TYR A 17 -6.44 -16.80 27.86
C TYR A 17 -6.13 -18.11 27.12
N ASP A 18 -5.45 -19.08 27.77
CA ASP A 18 -5.10 -20.36 27.16
C ASP A 18 -6.30 -21.32 27.10
N GLN A 19 -7.38 -21.02 27.85
CA GLN A 19 -8.64 -21.76 27.81
C GLN A 19 -9.63 -21.23 26.78
N VAL A 20 -9.31 -20.13 26.09
CA VAL A 20 -10.12 -19.67 24.97
C VAL A 20 -9.95 -20.68 23.83
N VAL A 21 -11.04 -21.39 23.51
CA VAL A 21 -11.06 -22.32 22.38
C VAL A 21 -10.76 -21.53 21.12
N THR A 22 -9.58 -21.79 20.55
CA THR A 22 -9.20 -21.26 19.24
C THR A 22 -9.25 -22.38 18.22
N GLU A 23 -9.85 -22.10 17.07
CA GLU A 23 -9.76 -22.97 15.91
C GLU A 23 -8.54 -22.53 15.10
N LYS A 24 -7.65 -23.48 14.79
CA LYS A 24 -6.55 -23.20 13.89
C LYS A 24 -7.13 -22.97 12.49
N LEU A 25 -7.02 -21.75 11.98
CA LEU A 25 -7.28 -21.52 10.57
C LEU A 25 -6.31 -22.38 9.75
N GLU A 26 -6.86 -23.38 9.07
CA GLU A 26 -6.13 -24.11 8.05
C GLU A 26 -5.61 -23.10 7.03
N ARG A 27 -4.34 -23.28 6.63
CA ARG A 27 -3.71 -22.37 5.68
C ARG A 27 -4.52 -22.45 4.39
N SER A 28 -5.34 -21.43 4.15
CA SER A 28 -6.22 -21.39 2.98
C SER A 28 -5.35 -21.65 1.76
N PRO A 29 -5.69 -22.66 0.93
CA PRO A 29 -4.87 -22.96 -0.21
C PRO A 29 -4.84 -21.70 -1.07
N GLN A 30 -3.65 -21.14 -1.26
CA GLN A 30 -3.42 -19.96 -2.09
C GLN A 30 -4.05 -20.14 -3.49
N SER A 31 -4.35 -21.38 -3.89
CA SER A 31 -5.02 -21.77 -5.11
C SER A 31 -6.42 -21.20 -5.27
N VAL A 32 -7.28 -21.16 -4.24
CA VAL A 32 -8.69 -20.76 -4.46
C VAL A 32 -8.79 -19.28 -4.81
N ALA A 33 -8.07 -18.41 -4.08
CA ALA A 33 -8.05 -16.99 -4.41
C ALA A 33 -7.39 -16.72 -5.77
N ARG A 34 -6.33 -17.46 -6.13
CA ARG A 34 -5.66 -17.34 -7.43
C ARG A 34 -6.49 -17.87 -8.59
N GLU A 35 -7.27 -18.92 -8.36
CA GLU A 35 -8.19 -19.50 -9.35
C GLU A 35 -9.38 -18.56 -9.62
N VAL A 36 -9.93 -17.95 -8.57
CA VAL A 36 -11.08 -17.05 -8.67
C VAL A 36 -10.70 -15.64 -9.11
N LEU A 37 -9.61 -15.07 -8.58
CA LEU A 37 -9.21 -13.67 -8.79
C LEU A 37 -8.02 -13.50 -9.74
N GLY A 38 -7.39 -14.60 -10.16
CA GLY A 38 -6.20 -14.58 -11.01
C GLY A 38 -4.89 -14.34 -10.26
N GLU A 39 -3.83 -14.07 -11.02
CA GLU A 39 -2.52 -13.71 -10.46
C GLU A 39 -2.62 -12.47 -9.59
N ARG A 40 -1.93 -12.52 -8.44
CA ARG A 40 -1.85 -11.35 -7.57
C ARG A 40 -1.06 -10.25 -8.29
N ARG A 41 -1.65 -9.06 -8.38
CA ARG A 41 -0.94 -7.85 -8.82
C ARG A 41 0.38 -7.71 -8.03
N PRO A 42 1.50 -7.38 -8.70
CA PRO A 42 2.74 -7.05 -8.02
C PRO A 42 2.51 -5.99 -6.93
N SER A 43 3.15 -6.17 -5.78
CA SER A 43 3.11 -5.19 -4.70
C SER A 43 4.08 -4.04 -4.98
N GLY A 44 3.69 -2.82 -4.61
CA GLY A 44 4.52 -1.62 -4.75
C GLY A 44 3.96 -0.63 -5.76
N TRP A 45 4.76 0.38 -6.07
CA TRP A 45 4.45 1.48 -6.99
C TRP A 45 5.62 1.74 -7.93
N VAL A 46 5.37 2.46 -9.02
CA VAL A 46 6.41 2.84 -9.96
C VAL A 46 6.47 4.35 -10.08
N LEU A 47 7.69 4.91 -10.06
CA LEU A 47 7.92 6.33 -10.31
C LEU A 47 8.26 6.57 -11.78
N ALA A 48 7.36 7.23 -12.51
CA ALA A 48 7.62 7.75 -13.84
C ALA A 48 8.14 9.20 -13.76
N LYS A 49 9.30 9.47 -14.37
CA LYS A 49 9.82 10.85 -14.48
C LYS A 49 9.25 11.49 -15.75
N VAL A 50 8.49 12.56 -15.58
CA VAL A 50 7.96 13.36 -16.69
C VAL A 50 8.94 14.49 -16.97
N ARG A 51 9.68 14.37 -18.07
CA ARG A 51 10.55 15.45 -18.56
C ARG A 51 9.79 16.28 -19.59
N ASP A 52 9.02 17.25 -19.12
CA ASP A 52 8.39 18.24 -19.98
C ASP A 52 9.15 19.56 -19.97
N GLY A 53 10.03 19.74 -20.97
CA GLY A 53 10.58 21.05 -21.37
C GLY A 53 11.35 21.83 -20.28
N ARG A 54 11.34 23.16 -20.43
CA ARG A 54 12.07 24.12 -19.57
C ARG A 54 11.26 24.39 -18.29
N GLY A 55 11.24 23.43 -17.37
CA GLY A 55 10.60 23.52 -16.05
C GLY A 55 11.20 22.55 -15.04
N PRO A 56 10.89 22.68 -13.73
CA PRO A 56 11.37 21.74 -12.72
C PRO A 56 10.84 20.34 -13.03
N ALA A 57 11.70 19.33 -12.88
CA ALA A 57 11.37 17.95 -13.16
C ALA A 57 10.13 17.53 -12.37
N ARG A 58 9.14 16.97 -13.07
CA ARG A 58 7.92 16.42 -12.44
C ARG A 58 8.00 14.91 -12.48
N SER A 59 7.36 14.27 -11.51
CA SER A 59 7.24 12.82 -11.50
C SER A 59 5.83 12.41 -11.13
N VAL A 60 5.44 11.22 -11.58
CA VAL A 60 4.12 10.64 -11.33
C VAL A 60 4.33 9.25 -10.76
N LEU A 61 3.70 8.97 -9.64
CA LEU A 61 3.62 7.62 -9.08
C LEU A 61 2.45 6.88 -9.71
N HIS A 62 2.70 5.63 -10.09
CA HIS A 62 1.73 4.74 -10.72
C HIS A 62 1.62 3.44 -9.95
N ALA A 63 0.45 2.83 -10.07
CA ALA A 63 0.23 1.43 -9.79
C ALA A 63 1.02 0.56 -10.81
N PRO A 64 1.63 -0.58 -10.42
CA PRO A 64 2.39 -1.46 -11.33
C PRO A 64 1.67 -1.90 -12.61
N ASP A 65 0.35 -1.95 -12.58
CA ASP A 65 -0.54 -2.37 -13.66
C ASP A 65 -1.11 -1.19 -14.46
N CYS A 66 -0.66 0.04 -14.20
CA CYS A 66 -1.06 1.20 -14.98
C CYS A 66 -0.42 1.17 -16.39
N GLU A 67 -1.22 1.42 -17.42
CA GLU A 67 -0.76 1.42 -18.82
C GLU A 67 0.30 2.48 -19.13
N GLU A 68 0.38 3.54 -18.32
CA GLU A 68 1.35 4.63 -18.47
C GLU A 68 2.73 4.30 -17.84
N VAL A 69 2.87 3.14 -17.20
CA VAL A 69 4.11 2.72 -16.53
C VAL A 69 5.18 2.38 -17.58
N PRO A 70 6.38 2.97 -17.50
CA PRO A 70 7.49 2.58 -18.37
C PRO A 70 7.88 1.12 -18.16
N ALA A 71 8.07 0.39 -19.26
CA ALA A 71 8.46 -1.01 -19.22
C ALA A 71 9.80 -1.20 -18.46
N GLY A 72 9.83 -2.15 -17.53
CA GLY A 72 11.02 -2.48 -16.75
C GLY A 72 11.38 -1.47 -15.65
N ALA A 73 10.51 -0.50 -15.37
CA ALA A 73 10.72 0.43 -14.27
C ALA A 73 10.68 -0.32 -12.90
N PRO A 74 11.55 0.05 -11.96
CA PRO A 74 11.65 -0.63 -10.67
C PRO A 74 10.41 -0.38 -9.80
N LEU A 75 10.02 -1.41 -9.07
CA LEU A 75 8.99 -1.29 -8.03
C LEU A 75 9.59 -0.66 -6.77
N LEU A 76 8.92 0.38 -6.29
CA LEU A 76 9.14 0.98 -5.00
C LEU A 76 8.30 0.25 -3.94
N ASP A 77 8.92 -0.03 -2.80
CA ASP A 77 8.18 -0.43 -1.61
C ASP A 77 7.38 0.75 -1.03
N VAL A 78 6.63 0.49 0.05
CA VAL A 78 5.76 1.48 0.70
C VAL A 78 6.56 2.69 1.20
N GLU A 79 7.70 2.48 1.86
CA GLU A 79 8.47 3.57 2.46
C GLU A 79 9.06 4.48 1.39
N HIS A 80 9.62 3.90 0.33
CA HIS A 80 10.15 4.68 -0.80
C HIS A 80 9.05 5.39 -1.57
N ALA A 81 7.89 4.75 -1.78
CA ALA A 81 6.77 5.37 -2.46
C ALA A 81 6.22 6.58 -1.68
N LEU A 82 6.08 6.47 -0.35
CA LEU A 82 5.63 7.57 0.50
C LEU A 82 6.64 8.72 0.52
N ASN A 83 7.93 8.43 0.71
CA ASN A 83 8.99 9.45 0.64
C ASN A 83 8.96 10.22 -0.70
N VAL A 84 8.77 9.50 -1.81
CA VAL A 84 8.67 10.13 -3.13
C VAL A 84 7.39 10.95 -3.27
N ALA A 85 6.26 10.48 -2.75
CA ALA A 85 4.96 11.15 -2.81
C ALA A 85 4.91 12.46 -2.00
N GLU A 86 5.71 12.59 -0.94
CA GLU A 86 5.82 13.82 -0.15
C GLU A 86 6.51 14.97 -0.91
N ASN A 87 7.24 14.68 -1.99
CA ASN A 87 7.89 15.70 -2.79
C ASN A 87 6.82 16.52 -3.56
N PRO A 88 6.81 17.87 -3.47
CA PRO A 88 5.82 18.70 -4.18
C PRO A 88 5.84 18.58 -5.71
N GLY A 89 6.95 18.11 -6.28
CA GLY A 89 7.10 17.81 -7.71
C GLY A 89 6.57 16.45 -8.13
N THR A 90 6.11 15.63 -7.18
CA THR A 90 5.52 14.31 -7.41
C THR A 90 4.00 14.40 -7.34
N ARG A 91 3.33 13.76 -8.29
CA ARG A 91 1.87 13.57 -8.27
C ARG A 91 1.54 12.09 -8.21
N LEU A 92 0.38 11.76 -7.66
CA LEU A 92 -0.19 10.42 -7.78
C LEU A 92 -0.96 10.36 -9.10
N CYS A 93 -0.80 9.28 -9.86
CA CYS A 93 -1.59 9.05 -11.06
C CYS A 93 -3.07 8.91 -10.67
N THR A 94 -3.94 9.66 -11.34
CA THR A 94 -5.39 9.65 -11.11
C THR A 94 -6.13 8.67 -12.03
N LEU A 95 -5.44 8.09 -13.02
CA LEU A 95 -6.00 7.12 -13.97
C LEU A 95 -5.85 5.67 -13.50
N CYS A 96 -5.09 5.41 -12.44
CA CYS A 96 -4.91 4.10 -11.84
C CYS A 96 -5.16 4.15 -10.33
N GLY A 97 -5.14 3.00 -9.66
CA GLY A 97 -5.38 2.87 -8.21
C GLY A 97 -4.33 3.53 -7.30
N CYS A 98 -3.29 4.17 -7.84
CA CYS A 98 -2.18 4.71 -7.05
C CYS A 98 -2.65 5.76 -6.04
N ALA A 99 -3.53 6.67 -6.45
CA ALA A 99 -4.05 7.70 -5.55
C ALA A 99 -4.86 7.09 -4.40
N GLN A 100 -5.72 6.11 -4.71
CA GLN A 100 -6.56 5.42 -3.73
C GLN A 100 -5.74 4.60 -2.73
N GLU A 101 -4.61 4.04 -3.19
CA GLU A 101 -3.71 3.25 -2.34
C GLU A 101 -2.87 4.13 -1.39
N LEU A 102 -2.35 5.26 -1.86
CA LEU A 102 -1.37 6.06 -1.10
C LEU A 102 -1.96 7.26 -0.35
N THR A 103 -3.06 7.85 -0.81
CA THR A 103 -3.72 9.00 -0.13
C THR A 103 -4.05 8.70 1.35
N PRO A 104 -4.59 7.53 1.72
CA PRO A 104 -4.88 7.22 3.13
C PRO A 104 -3.63 7.27 4.01
N MET A 105 -2.48 6.87 3.47
CA MET A 105 -1.21 6.83 4.21
C MET A 105 -0.59 8.23 4.34
N LEU A 106 -0.79 9.09 3.33
CA LEU A 106 -0.23 10.45 3.29
C LEU A 106 -1.08 11.46 4.05
N ARG A 107 -2.41 11.27 4.06
CA ARG A 107 -3.36 12.29 4.54
C ARG A 107 -4.35 11.77 5.57
N GLY A 108 -4.40 10.46 5.82
CA GLY A 108 -5.43 9.82 6.62
C GLY A 108 -6.61 9.32 5.79
N PHE A 109 -7.42 8.44 6.39
CA PHE A 109 -8.49 7.70 5.71
C PHE A 109 -9.73 8.55 5.40
N ASP A 110 -9.83 9.76 5.95
CA ASP A 110 -10.98 10.65 5.77
C ASP A 110 -11.01 11.32 4.38
N HIS A 111 -9.93 11.21 3.59
CA HIS A 111 -9.74 11.93 2.31
C HIS A 111 -9.76 11.04 1.07
N ILE A 112 -10.35 9.84 1.15
CA ILE A 112 -10.30 8.84 0.08
C ILE A 112 -11.26 9.15 -1.07
N THR A 113 -12.31 9.96 -0.82
CA THR A 113 -13.39 10.22 -1.79
C THR A 113 -13.19 11.45 -2.68
N ASP A 114 -12.13 12.23 -2.46
CA ASP A 114 -11.86 13.45 -3.23
C ASP A 114 -11.14 13.09 -4.54
N GLY A 115 -11.92 12.53 -5.48
CA GLY A 115 -11.49 12.19 -6.85
C GLY A 115 -11.37 13.39 -7.77
#